data_AF-A0A8X6SBL7-F1
#
_entry.id   AF-A0A8X6SBL7-F1
#
_cell.length_a   1.000
_cell.length_b   1.000
_cell.length_c   1.000
_cell.angle_alpha   90.00
_cell.angle_beta   90.00
_cell.angle_gamma   90.00
#
_symmetry.space_group_name_H-M   'P 1'
#
loop_
_entity.id
_entity.type
_entity.pdbx_description
1 polymer ?
#
loop_
_entity_poly.entity_id
_entity_poly.type
_entity_poly.pdbx_seq_one_letter_code
_entity_poly.pdbx_strand_id
1 'polypeptide(L)'
;MANNQSVRRQLDAFTRGRIIGKLEEGRSVTSVAAEFGIAHSIVSRLWRQFQTTGTAIRGFSSGRPRGTTPADDRYIVLQARRNRRQTAGEIARHTTQATGRPV
;
A
#
# COMPACT_ATOMS: atom_id res chain seq x y z
N MET A 1 -3.56 -23.53 -24.12
CA MET A 1 -2.54 -22.46 -24.31
C MET A 1 -2.75 -21.42 -23.23
N ALA A 2 -1.75 -21.18 -22.39
CA ALA A 2 -1.85 -20.32 -21.22
C ALA A 2 -1.84 -18.84 -21.63
N ASN A 3 -2.93 -18.12 -21.32
CA ASN A 3 -3.07 -16.71 -21.67
C ASN A 3 -2.33 -15.86 -20.62
N ASN A 4 -1.05 -15.59 -20.88
CA ASN A 4 -0.23 -14.66 -20.12
C ASN A 4 -0.56 -13.21 -20.55
N GLN A 5 -1.74 -12.71 -20.16
CA GLN A 5 -2.06 -11.29 -20.30
C GLN A 5 -1.64 -10.56 -19.04
N SER A 6 -0.48 -9.89 -19.13
CA SER A 6 0.01 -8.90 -18.15
C SER A 6 -0.81 -7.60 -18.20
N VAL A 7 -2.13 -7.73 -18.04
CA VAL A 7 -3.03 -6.64 -17.66
C VAL A 7 -3.42 -6.97 -16.24
N ARG A 8 -3.13 -6.10 -15.26
CA ARG A 8 -3.58 -6.26 -13.87
C ARG A 8 -5.10 -6.17 -13.81
N ARG A 9 -5.82 -7.22 -14.23
CA ARG A 9 -7.27 -7.34 -14.08
C ARG A 9 -7.56 -7.41 -12.60
N GLN A 10 -8.15 -6.33 -12.09
CA GLN A 10 -8.59 -6.25 -10.71
C GLN A 10 -9.82 -7.14 -10.53
N LEU A 11 -9.79 -8.00 -9.52
CA LEU A 11 -10.97 -8.75 -9.11
C LEU A 11 -12.01 -7.77 -8.58
N ASP A 12 -13.23 -7.84 -9.11
CA ASP A 12 -14.31 -6.96 -8.68
C ASP A 12 -14.69 -7.24 -7.21
N ALA A 13 -15.29 -6.25 -6.55
CA ALA A 13 -15.61 -6.34 -5.13
C ALA A 13 -16.65 -7.43 -4.81
N PHE A 14 -17.56 -7.70 -5.75
CA PHE A 14 -18.61 -8.70 -5.59
C PHE A 14 -18.04 -10.13 -5.65
N THR A 15 -17.19 -10.43 -6.64
CA THR A 15 -16.46 -11.69 -6.74
C THR A 15 -15.56 -11.91 -5.52
N ARG A 16 -14.90 -10.87 -5.02
CA ARG A 16 -14.13 -10.94 -3.75
C ARG A 16 -15.01 -11.34 -2.58
N GLY A 17 -16.19 -10.74 -2.42
CA GLY A 17 -17.14 -11.08 -1.37
C GLY A 17 -17.63 -12.53 -1.45
N ARG A 18 -17.97 -13.02 -2.65
CA ARG A 18 -18.40 -14.41 -2.84
C ARG A 18 -17.30 -15.43 -2.53
N ILE A 19 -16.05 -15.12 -2.89
CA ILE A 19 -14.90 -15.97 -2.56
C ILE A 19 -14.71 -16.04 -1.05
N ILE A 20 -14.79 -14.90 -0.35
CA ILE A 20 -14.64 -14.84 1.10
C ILE A 20 -15.76 -15.61 1.80
N GLY A 21 -17.02 -15.41 1.43
CA GLY A 21 -18.14 -16.13 2.05
C GLY A 21 -18.00 -17.65 1.97
N LYS A 22 -17.56 -18.18 0.82
CA LYS A 22 -17.28 -19.62 0.67
C LYS A 22 -16.11 -20.11 1.55
N LEU A 23 -15.09 -19.27 1.74
CA LEU A 23 -13.98 -19.62 2.63
C LEU A 23 -14.40 -19.57 4.11
N GLU A 24 -15.31 -18.66 4.49
CA GLU A 24 -15.92 -18.63 5.83
C GLU A 24 -16.79 -19.86 6.09
N GLU A 25 -17.47 -20.41 5.07
CA GLU A 25 -18.18 -21.70 5.13
C GLU A 25 -17.24 -22.92 5.27
N GLY A 26 -15.93 -22.73 5.37
CA GLY A 26 -14.94 -23.80 5.56
C GLY A 26 -14.50 -24.51 4.28
N ARG A 27 -14.86 -23.99 3.09
CA ARG A 27 -14.39 -24.54 1.82
C ARG A 27 -12.88 -24.33 1.67
N SER A 28 -12.20 -25.29 1.03
CA SER A 28 -10.76 -25.18 0.78
C SER A 28 -10.44 -24.12 -0.29
N VAL A 29 -9.30 -23.44 -0.14
CA VAL A 29 -8.78 -22.46 -1.11
C VAL A 29 -8.69 -23.06 -2.52
N THR A 30 -8.27 -24.32 -2.63
CA THR A 30 -8.18 -25.04 -3.91
C THR A 30 -9.54 -25.24 -4.56
N SER A 31 -10.57 -25.65 -3.79
CA SER A 31 -11.93 -25.82 -4.32
C SER A 31 -12.49 -24.48 -4.83
N VAL A 32 -12.30 -23.41 -4.06
CA VAL A 32 -12.77 -22.08 -4.43
C VAL A 32 -11.98 -21.53 -5.62
N ALA A 33 -10.67 -21.73 -5.70
CA ALA A 33 -9.86 -21.33 -6.84
C ALA A 33 -10.34 -22.00 -8.15
N ALA A 34 -10.60 -23.31 -8.10
CA ALA A 34 -11.12 -24.06 -9.25
C ALA A 34 -12.52 -23.60 -9.67
N GLU A 35 -13.42 -23.38 -8.71
CA GLU A 35 -14.81 -22.94 -8.98
C GLU A 35 -14.85 -21.59 -9.73
N PHE A 36 -14.01 -20.64 -9.34
CA PHE A 36 -13.97 -19.32 -9.97
C PHE A 36 -12.98 -19.20 -11.13
N GLY A 37 -12.22 -20.25 -11.44
CA GLY A 37 -11.18 -20.22 -12.49
C GLY A 37 -10.05 -19.21 -12.18
N ILE A 38 -9.78 -18.95 -10.90
CA ILE A 38 -8.79 -17.97 -10.43
C ILE A 38 -7.57 -18.72 -9.89
N ALA A 39 -6.38 -18.13 -10.08
CA ALA A 39 -5.16 -18.69 -9.50
C ALA A 39 -5.27 -18.82 -7.97
N HIS A 40 -4.88 -19.99 -7.45
CA HIS A 40 -4.85 -20.29 -6.01
C HIS A 40 -4.15 -19.20 -5.17
N SER A 41 -3.06 -18.61 -5.70
CA SER A 41 -2.30 -17.54 -5.03
C SER A 41 -3.12 -16.26 -4.81
N ILE A 42 -4.06 -15.93 -5.71
CA ILE A 42 -4.94 -14.77 -5.58
C ILE A 42 -5.95 -15.02 -4.47
N VAL A 43 -6.57 -16.21 -4.43
CA VAL A 43 -7.54 -16.60 -3.40
C VAL A 43 -6.87 -16.66 -2.03
N SER A 44 -5.69 -17.28 -1.93
CA SER A 44 -4.92 -17.34 -0.68
C SER A 44 -4.52 -15.95 -0.16
N ARG A 45 -4.09 -15.05 -1.06
CA ARG A 45 -3.77 -13.66 -0.69
C ARG A 45 -5.00 -12.88 -0.25
N LEU A 46 -6.12 -13.07 -0.93
CA LEU A 46 -7.40 -12.45 -0.57
C LEU A 46 -7.86 -12.90 0.81
N TRP A 47 -7.79 -14.20 1.10
CA TRP A 47 -8.13 -14.75 2.41
C TRP A 47 -7.29 -14.15 3.53
N ARG A 48 -5.96 -14.13 3.35
CA ARG A 48 -5.05 -13.53 4.33
C ARG A 48 -5.31 -12.04 4.55
N GLN A 49 -5.57 -11.31 3.46
CA GLN A 49 -5.94 -9.89 3.53
C GLN A 49 -7.24 -9.71 4.34
N PHE A 50 -8.25 -10.53 4.08
CA PHE A 50 -9.52 -10.49 4.81
C PHE A 50 -9.32 -10.80 6.30
N GLN A 51 -8.56 -11.83 6.64
CA GLN A 51 -8.24 -12.14 8.05
C GLN A 51 -7.50 -10.99 8.76
N THR A 52 -6.70 -10.22 8.03
CA THR A 52 -5.95 -9.08 8.60
C THR A 52 -6.79 -7.82 8.73
N THR A 53 -7.66 -7.56 7.75
CA THR A 53 -8.34 -6.25 7.60
C THR A 53 -9.85 -6.29 7.84
N GLY A 54 -10.44 -7.49 7.91
CA GLY A 54 -11.88 -7.72 8.02
C GLY A 54 -12.70 -7.28 6.79
N THR A 55 -12.04 -6.87 5.69
CA THR A 55 -12.73 -6.33 4.52
C THR A 55 -12.38 -7.07 3.23
N ALA A 56 -13.43 -7.41 2.48
CA ALA A 56 -13.32 -7.94 1.13
C ALA A 56 -12.89 -6.85 0.12
N ILE A 57 -13.13 -5.59 0.47
CA ILE A 57 -12.83 -4.44 -0.36
C ILE A 57 -11.34 -4.16 -0.28
N ARG A 58 -10.75 -3.79 -1.41
CA ARG A 58 -9.38 -3.31 -1.43
C ARG A 58 -9.33 -1.96 -0.71
N GLY A 59 -8.60 -1.87 0.41
CA GLY A 59 -8.31 -0.60 1.03
C GLY A 59 -7.53 0.31 0.06
N PHE A 60 -7.96 1.56 -0.06
CA PHE A 60 -7.10 2.59 -0.64
C PHE A 60 -6.06 2.94 0.42
N SER A 61 -4.79 2.61 0.16
CA SER A 61 -3.72 3.17 0.96
C SER A 61 -3.68 4.65 0.62
N SER A 62 -4.01 5.52 1.58
CA SER A 62 -3.38 6.83 1.60
C SER A 62 -1.87 6.54 1.60
N GLY A 63 -1.12 7.23 0.75
CA GLY A 63 0.33 7.00 0.65
C GLY A 63 1.02 7.20 2.01
N ARG A 64 2.35 7.11 2.02
CA ARG A 64 3.11 7.40 3.25
C ARG A 64 2.68 8.79 3.79
N PRO A 65 2.27 8.89 5.07
CA PRO A 65 1.98 10.17 5.69
C PRO A 65 3.16 11.14 5.51
N ARG A 66 2.87 12.44 5.37
CA ARG A 66 3.94 13.43 5.19
C ARG A 66 4.85 13.42 6.42
N GLY A 67 6.14 13.23 6.17
CA GLY A 67 7.19 13.33 7.19
C GLY A 67 7.56 14.77 7.52
N THR A 68 7.22 15.73 6.64
CA THR A 68 7.53 17.16 6.77
C THR A 68 6.27 18.02 6.81
N THR A 69 6.34 19.13 7.53
CA THR A 69 5.31 20.17 7.55
C THR A 69 5.58 21.21 6.45
N PRO A 70 4.58 22.03 6.05
CA PRO A 70 4.80 23.13 5.12
C PRO A 70 5.82 24.18 5.61
N ALA A 71 6.05 24.28 6.92
CA ALA A 71 7.09 25.14 7.48
C ALA A 71 8.48 24.53 7.27
N ASP A 72 8.63 23.23 7.54
CA ASP A 72 9.87 22.47 7.27
C ASP A 72 10.24 22.59 5.79
N ASP A 73 9.28 22.36 4.89
CA ASP A 73 9.51 22.41 3.44
C ASP A 73 10.02 23.80 2.99
N ARG A 74 9.43 24.88 3.51
CA ARG A 74 9.88 26.25 3.21
C ARG A 74 11.29 26.52 3.72
N TYR A 75 11.61 26.05 4.92
CA TYR A 75 12.94 26.22 5.51
C TYR A 75 14.00 25.43 4.73
N ILE A 76 13.71 24.17 4.39
CA ILE A 76 14.59 23.30 3.59
C ILE A 76 14.90 23.95 2.24
N VAL A 77 13.87 24.43 1.54
CA VAL A 77 14.04 25.12 0.24
C VAL A 77 14.89 26.39 0.38
N LEU A 78 14.67 27.17 1.44
CA LEU A 78 15.43 28.40 1.69
C LEU A 78 16.92 28.10 1.96
N GLN A 79 17.22 27.09 2.79
CA GLN A 79 18.60 26.68 3.07
C GLN A 79 19.31 26.16 1.82
N ALA A 80 18.65 25.28 1.06
CA ALA A 80 19.20 24.74 -0.19
C ALA A 80 19.49 25.84 -1.22
N ARG A 81 18.65 26.88 -1.30
CA ARG A 81 18.86 28.03 -2.19
C ARG A 81 19.99 28.95 -1.72
N ARG A 82 20.05 29.24 -0.42
CA ARG A 82 21.03 30.15 0.17
C ARG A 82 22.44 29.57 0.12
N ASN A 83 22.58 28.26 0.32
CA ASN A 83 23.88 27.61 0.38
C ASN A 83 23.89 26.33 -0.47
N ARG A 84 24.14 26.49 -1.78
CA ARG A 84 24.09 25.40 -2.78
C ARG A 84 25.05 24.22 -2.52
N ARG A 85 26.06 24.40 -1.66
CA ARG A 85 27.02 23.34 -1.28
C ARG A 85 26.60 22.57 -0.03
N GLN A 86 25.60 23.05 0.69
CA GLN A 86 25.12 22.40 1.90
C GLN A 86 24.42 21.08 1.54
N THR A 87 24.71 20.03 2.30
CA THR A 87 24.15 18.70 2.05
C THR A 87 22.72 18.60 2.60
N ALA A 88 21.93 17.69 2.04
CA ALA A 88 20.59 17.40 2.55
C ALA A 88 20.60 16.96 4.02
N GLY A 89 21.63 16.23 4.45
CA GLY A 89 21.79 15.81 5.85
C GLY A 89 22.05 16.96 6.82
N GLU A 90 22.85 17.95 6.42
CA GLU A 90 23.07 19.17 7.20
C GLU A 90 21.78 20.00 7.30
N ILE A 91 21.05 20.14 6.19
CA ILE A 91 19.76 20.84 6.16
C ILE A 91 18.74 20.13 7.07
N ALA A 92 18.68 18.80 7.03
CA ALA A 92 17.81 18.02 7.91
C ALA A 92 18.17 18.20 9.39
N ARG A 93 19.47 18.20 9.73
CA ARG A 93 19.95 18.46 11.11
C ARG A 93 19.56 19.86 11.58
N HIS A 94 19.75 20.89 10.77
CA HIS A 94 19.37 22.26 11.13
C HIS A 94 17.86 22.40 11.30
N THR A 95 17.09 21.77 10.41
CA THR A 95 15.62 21.75 10.49
C THR A 95 15.17 21.06 11.79
N THR A 96 15.76 19.91 12.11
CA THR A 96 15.49 19.15 13.33
C THR A 96 15.87 19.92 14.59
N GLN A 97 17.01 20.62 14.59
CA GLN A 97 17.44 21.48 15.70
C GLN A 97 16.48 22.65 15.93
N ALA A 98 15.96 23.25 14.84
CA ALA A 98 15.05 24.39 14.92
C ALA A 98 13.63 23.99 15.37
N THR A 99 13.14 22.82 14.96
CA THR A 99 11.75 22.40 15.20
C THR A 99 11.61 21.32 16.28
N GLY A 100 12.71 20.73 16.74
CA GLY A 100 12.73 19.65 17.72
C GLY A 100 12.18 18.32 17.19
N ARG A 101 11.90 18.20 15.88
CA ARG A 101 11.34 17.00 15.26
C ARG A 101 12.19 16.57 14.06
N PRO A 102 12.50 15.27 13.91
CA PRO A 102 13.24 14.78 12.75
C PRO A 102 12.41 14.92 11.48
N VAL A 103 13.09 15.35 10.40
CA VAL A 103 12.55 15.48 9.03
C VAL A 103 13.25 14.53 8.07
#